data_AF-X1TQJ5-F1
#
_entry.id   AF-X1TQJ5-F1
#
_cell.length_a   1.000
_cell.length_b   1.000
_cell.length_c   1.000
_cell.angle_alpha   90.00
_cell.angle_beta   90.00
_cell.angle_gamma   90.00
#
_symmetry.space_group_name_H-M   'P 1'
#
loop_
_entity.id
_entity.type
_entity.pdbx_description
1 polymer ?
#
loop_
_entity_poly.entity_id
_entity_poly.type
_entity_poly.pdbx_seq_one_letter_code
_entity_poly.pdbx_strand_id
1 'polypeptide(L)'
;MHYGLIFVFTQNISFWFLVFASNLSRRYKKHIDWKVKYNLSADSILSLSEITKMDKTLESFVRFTEGEGIEGYQKDICNIQLIPRVPEDVKKVFQRAKDLYIYGFFRYNFYTISQHYAYLALESAIKNRYYQSFGNNILLTCNDETVKINRLDHQLVIDICSKKKGWNVRKIKINEEKFAYSTGELLNWLNKKGIINLWEKKLCKRG
;
A
#
# COMPACT_ATOMS: atom_id res chain seq x y z
N MET A 1 32.78 -10.26 -17.17
CA MET A 1 31.39 -10.19 -17.67
C MET A 1 30.68 -9.05 -16.96
N HIS A 2 30.52 -7.93 -17.67
CA HIS A 2 29.80 -6.75 -17.22
C HIS A 2 28.32 -6.89 -17.59
N TYR A 3 27.42 -6.72 -16.63
CA TYR A 3 26.01 -6.42 -16.93
C TYR A 3 25.75 -4.95 -16.67
N GLY A 4 25.79 -4.16 -17.74
CA GLY A 4 25.23 -2.83 -17.80
C GLY A 4 23.74 -2.92 -18.10
N LEU A 5 22.91 -2.29 -17.27
CA LEU A 5 21.53 -1.96 -17.63
C LEU A 5 21.56 -0.65 -18.42
N ILE A 6 21.40 -0.77 -19.74
CA ILE A 6 21.15 0.33 -20.66
C ILE A 6 19.64 0.58 -20.64
N PHE A 7 19.21 1.70 -20.04
CA PHE A 7 17.90 2.28 -20.36
C PHE A 7 18.04 3.09 -21.64
N VAL A 8 17.39 2.63 -22.71
CA VAL A 8 17.19 3.41 -23.94
C VAL A 8 16.05 4.40 -23.68
N PHE A 9 16.39 5.68 -23.49
CA PHE A 9 15.45 6.78 -23.67
C PHE A 9 15.92 7.63 -24.84
N THR A 10 15.02 7.77 -25.81
CA THR A 10 15.15 8.53 -27.04
C THR A 10 15.48 10.00 -26.79
N GLN A 11 16.64 10.39 -27.30
CA GLN A 11 17.14 11.69 -27.80
C GLN A 11 16.58 13.02 -27.25
N ASN A 12 17.55 13.88 -26.89
CA ASN A 12 17.51 15.35 -26.65
C ASN A 12 17.41 15.91 -25.22
N ILE A 13 17.76 15.15 -24.18
CA ILE A 13 18.04 15.71 -22.84
C ILE A 13 19.45 15.31 -22.32
N SER A 14 20.17 14.45 -23.03
CA SER A 14 21.32 13.73 -22.45
C SER A 14 22.63 14.52 -22.38
N PHE A 15 22.89 15.49 -23.26
CA PHE A 15 24.25 16.06 -23.34
C PHE A 15 24.57 17.01 -22.17
N TRP A 16 23.66 17.91 -21.82
CA TRP A 16 23.89 18.88 -20.73
C TRP A 16 23.87 18.22 -19.34
N PHE A 17 23.02 17.20 -19.13
CA PHE A 17 22.96 16.49 -17.86
C PHE A 17 24.20 15.61 -17.62
N LEU A 18 24.73 14.98 -18.68
CA LEU A 18 25.98 14.21 -18.60
C LEU A 18 27.20 15.10 -18.39
N VAL A 19 27.26 16.27 -19.06
CA VAL A 19 28.34 17.25 -18.87
C VAL A 19 28.28 17.89 -17.47
N PHE A 20 27.09 18.18 -16.96
CA PHE A 20 26.93 18.73 -15.61
C PHE A 20 27.26 17.69 -14.53
N ALA A 21 26.77 16.45 -14.65
CA ALA A 21 27.08 15.37 -13.71
C ALA A 21 28.57 14.98 -13.71
N SER A 22 29.23 15.00 -14.88
CA SER A 22 30.67 14.74 -14.98
C SER A 22 31.53 15.87 -14.38
N ASN A 23 31.13 17.14 -14.53
CA ASN A 23 31.82 18.26 -13.89
C ASN A 23 31.56 18.33 -12.37
N LEU A 24 30.37 17.95 -11.89
CA LEU A 24 30.07 17.88 -10.46
C LEU A 24 30.86 16.76 -9.78
N SER A 25 30.89 15.56 -10.37
CA SER A 25 31.67 14.44 -9.85
C SER A 25 33.19 14.68 -9.87
N ARG A 26 33.68 15.52 -10.80
CA ARG A 26 35.10 15.92 -10.88
C ARG A 26 35.50 16.95 -9.82
N ARG A 27 34.60 17.87 -9.42
CA ARG A 27 34.85 18.86 -8.35
C ARG A 27 34.68 18.31 -6.92
N TYR A 28 33.88 17.25 -6.74
CA TYR A 28 33.60 16.66 -5.41
C TYR A 28 34.29 15.30 -5.16
N LYS A 29 35.26 14.91 -6.00
CA LYS A 29 36.00 13.65 -5.86
C LYS A 29 37.06 13.69 -4.75
N LYS A 30 36.65 13.85 -3.50
CA LYS A 30 37.29 13.06 -2.44
C LYS A 30 36.64 11.69 -2.52
N HIS A 31 37.39 10.68 -2.95
CA HIS A 31 36.96 9.29 -2.94
C HIS A 31 36.84 8.87 -1.46
N ILE A 32 35.74 9.27 -0.81
CA ILE A 32 35.46 8.86 0.56
C ILE A 32 35.08 7.39 0.47
N ASP A 33 35.96 6.53 0.96
CA ASP A 33 35.59 5.14 1.17
C ASP A 33 34.62 5.07 2.36
N TRP A 34 33.34 4.98 2.03
CA TRP A 34 32.26 4.91 3.02
C TRP A 34 32.33 3.63 3.85
N LYS A 35 32.92 2.54 3.34
CA LYS A 35 33.11 1.31 4.12
C LYS A 35 34.11 1.54 5.23
N VAL A 36 35.23 2.19 4.92
CA VAL A 36 36.25 2.54 5.93
C VAL A 36 35.72 3.62 6.87
N LYS A 37 35.03 4.65 6.34
CA LYS A 37 34.51 5.76 7.14
C LYS A 37 33.47 5.33 8.18
N TYR A 38 32.60 4.39 7.84
CA TYR A 38 31.52 3.93 8.73
C TYR A 38 31.72 2.49 9.22
N ASN A 39 32.89 1.91 8.98
CA ASN A 39 33.22 0.53 9.34
C ASN A 39 32.12 -0.48 8.91
N LEU A 40 31.66 -0.36 7.67
CA LEU A 40 30.55 -1.17 7.16
C LEU A 40 31.03 -2.60 6.86
N SER A 41 30.52 -3.57 7.60
CA SER A 41 30.68 -5.01 7.32
C SER A 41 29.36 -5.59 6.81
N ALA A 42 29.44 -6.69 6.05
CA ALA A 42 28.25 -7.47 5.71
C ALA A 42 27.67 -8.14 6.97
N ASP A 43 26.34 -8.29 7.00
CA ASP A 43 25.68 -9.06 8.04
C ASP A 43 26.08 -10.54 7.98
N SER A 44 26.03 -11.23 9.11
CA SER A 44 26.31 -12.66 9.18
C SER A 44 25.21 -13.47 8.45
N ILE A 45 25.63 -14.49 7.71
CA ILE A 45 24.70 -15.45 7.13
C ILE A 45 24.16 -16.32 8.27
N LEU A 46 22.84 -16.30 8.46
CA LEU A 46 22.17 -17.13 9.46
C LEU A 46 21.97 -18.55 8.93
N SER A 47 22.14 -19.54 9.80
CA SER A 47 21.80 -20.93 9.48
C SER A 47 20.28 -21.12 9.42
N LEU A 48 19.81 -22.16 8.72
CA LEU A 48 18.37 -22.49 8.67
C LEU A 48 17.79 -22.66 10.08
N SER A 49 18.54 -23.30 10.98
CA SER A 49 18.13 -23.51 12.37
C SER A 49 17.93 -22.21 13.16
N GLU A 50 18.62 -21.12 12.80
CA GLU A 50 18.47 -19.81 13.43
C GLU A 50 17.36 -18.98 12.80
N ILE A 51 17.05 -19.23 11.53
CA ILE A 51 15.95 -18.59 10.81
C ILE A 51 14.61 -19.18 11.26
N THR A 52 14.54 -20.49 11.51
CA THR A 52 13.31 -21.20 11.91
C THR A 52 13.09 -21.24 13.42
N LYS A 53 13.97 -20.64 14.22
CA LYS A 53 13.70 -20.45 15.65
C LYS A 53 12.63 -19.39 15.85
N MET A 54 11.72 -19.66 16.78
CA MET A 54 10.75 -18.69 17.23
C MET A 54 11.46 -17.42 17.71
N ASP A 55 10.93 -16.26 17.36
CA ASP A 55 11.47 -14.98 17.81
C ASP A 55 11.31 -14.88 19.34
N LYS A 56 12.38 -14.57 20.08
CA LYS A 56 12.32 -14.45 21.55
C LYS A 56 11.32 -13.39 22.01
N THR A 57 11.09 -12.36 21.19
CA THR A 57 10.12 -11.30 21.48
C THR A 57 8.71 -11.88 21.64
N LEU A 58 8.38 -12.95 20.91
CA LEU A 58 7.07 -13.61 20.99
C LEU A 58 6.80 -14.28 22.32
N GLU A 59 7.82 -14.76 23.04
CA GLU A 59 7.66 -15.41 24.35
C GLU A 59 6.92 -14.50 25.35
N SER A 60 7.07 -13.18 25.19
CA SER A 60 6.41 -12.18 26.04
C SER A 60 4.93 -11.93 25.68
N PHE A 61 4.52 -12.22 24.43
CA PHE A 61 3.21 -11.85 23.89
C PHE A 61 2.29 -13.05 23.62
N VAL A 62 2.84 -14.23 23.37
CA VAL A 62 2.07 -15.42 22.98
C VAL A 62 2.36 -16.56 23.94
N ARG A 63 1.32 -17.00 24.64
CA ARG A 63 1.36 -18.18 25.50
C ARG A 63 1.12 -19.41 24.63
N PHE A 64 2.18 -20.00 24.10
CA PHE A 64 2.05 -21.29 23.44
C PHE A 64 1.78 -22.35 24.51
N THR A 65 0.61 -22.99 24.45
CA THR A 65 0.40 -24.23 25.19
C THR A 65 1.20 -25.35 24.54
N GLU A 66 1.73 -26.30 25.33
CA GLU A 66 2.44 -27.45 24.77
C GLU A 66 1.55 -28.18 23.76
N GLY A 67 1.91 -28.11 22.47
CA GLY A 67 1.15 -28.71 21.36
C GLY A 67 0.53 -27.70 20.38
N GLU A 68 0.35 -26.44 20.76
CA GLU A 68 -0.08 -25.38 19.84
C GLU A 68 1.12 -24.76 19.12
N GLY A 69 1.66 -25.48 18.14
CA GLY A 69 2.72 -24.97 17.27
C GLY A 69 2.23 -23.91 16.27
N ILE A 70 3.08 -23.59 15.29
CA ILE A 70 2.76 -22.68 14.17
C ILE A 70 1.48 -23.09 13.41
N GLU A 71 1.11 -24.37 13.43
CA GLU A 71 -0.10 -24.90 12.78
C GLU A 71 -1.39 -24.36 13.39
N GLY A 72 -1.48 -24.24 14.72
CA GLY A 72 -2.64 -23.65 15.39
C GLY A 72 -2.81 -22.19 15.00
N TYR A 73 -1.70 -21.46 14.99
CA TYR A 73 -1.66 -20.06 14.58
C TYR A 73 -2.04 -19.87 13.10
N GLN A 74 -1.55 -20.75 12.24
CA GLN A 74 -1.89 -20.75 10.83
C GLN A 74 -3.39 -21.00 10.61
N LYS A 75 -4.00 -21.92 11.37
CA LYS A 75 -5.42 -22.24 11.26
C LYS A 75 -6.31 -21.02 11.48
N ASP A 76 -6.05 -20.25 12.53
CA ASP A 76 -6.83 -19.04 12.84
C ASP A 76 -6.74 -17.99 11.74
N ILE A 77 -5.55 -17.79 11.19
CA ILE A 77 -5.32 -16.84 10.11
C ILE A 77 -5.96 -17.33 8.80
N CYS A 78 -5.87 -18.63 8.53
CA CYS A 78 -6.51 -19.27 7.38
C CYS A 78 -8.04 -19.10 7.39
N ASN A 79 -8.68 -19.09 8.57
CA ASN A 79 -10.12 -18.88 8.71
C ASN A 79 -10.61 -17.47 8.34
N ILE A 80 -9.71 -16.48 8.24
CA ILE A 80 -10.09 -15.14 7.79
C ILE A 80 -10.37 -15.15 6.28
N GLN A 81 -11.62 -14.91 5.91
CA GLN A 81 -12.12 -14.97 4.54
C GLN A 81 -12.51 -13.59 4.01
N LEU A 82 -12.28 -13.38 2.72
CA LEU A 82 -12.77 -12.22 1.98
C LEU A 82 -14.03 -12.58 1.21
N ILE A 83 -14.97 -11.64 1.08
CA ILE A 83 -16.16 -11.85 0.23
C ILE A 83 -15.75 -12.00 -1.25
N PRO A 84 -16.47 -12.79 -2.06
CA PRO A 84 -16.09 -13.08 -3.45
C PRO A 84 -15.94 -11.84 -4.33
N ARG A 85 -16.69 -10.77 -4.04
CA ARG A 85 -16.72 -9.50 -4.77
C ARG A 85 -15.44 -8.67 -4.67
N VAL A 86 -14.53 -8.99 -3.75
CA VAL A 86 -13.24 -8.29 -3.65
C VAL A 86 -12.40 -8.56 -4.91
N PRO A 87 -11.76 -7.55 -5.52
CA PRO A 87 -10.89 -7.74 -6.67
C PRO A 87 -9.73 -8.71 -6.41
N GLU A 88 -9.30 -9.41 -7.44
CA GLU A 88 -8.26 -10.43 -7.34
C GLU A 88 -6.92 -9.87 -6.84
N ASP A 89 -6.55 -8.67 -7.29
CA ASP A 89 -5.31 -8.04 -6.84
C ASP A 89 -5.34 -7.72 -5.34
N VAL A 90 -6.49 -7.33 -4.81
CA VAL A 90 -6.67 -7.08 -3.39
C VAL A 90 -6.62 -8.38 -2.59
N LYS A 91 -7.21 -9.47 -3.11
CA LYS A 91 -7.10 -10.81 -2.50
C LYS A 91 -5.64 -11.26 -2.41
N LYS A 92 -4.85 -11.05 -3.46
CA LYS A 92 -3.41 -11.38 -3.46
C LYS A 92 -2.63 -10.58 -2.40
N VAL A 93 -2.90 -9.28 -2.27
CA VAL A 93 -2.25 -8.45 -1.24
C VAL A 93 -2.65 -8.92 0.16
N PHE A 94 -3.93 -9.22 0.37
CA PHE A 94 -4.40 -9.74 1.66
C PHE A 94 -3.80 -11.11 2.00
N GLN A 95 -3.67 -11.99 1.01
CA GLN A 95 -3.01 -13.29 1.21
C GLN A 95 -1.54 -13.11 1.60
N ARG A 96 -0.81 -12.20 0.96
CA ARG A 96 0.57 -11.86 1.36
C ARG A 96 0.65 -11.33 2.79
N ALA A 97 -0.34 -10.55 3.22
CA ALA A 97 -0.42 -10.11 4.61
C ALA A 97 -0.60 -11.30 5.57
N LYS A 98 -1.46 -12.27 5.24
CA LYS A 98 -1.63 -13.51 6.01
C LYS A 98 -0.34 -14.32 6.07
N ASP A 99 0.34 -14.48 4.95
CA ASP A 99 1.61 -15.21 4.88
C ASP A 99 2.68 -14.54 5.76
N LEU A 100 2.83 -13.21 5.66
CA LEU A 100 3.74 -12.44 6.50
C LEU A 100 3.39 -12.55 7.99
N TYR A 101 2.10 -12.61 8.32
CA TYR A 101 1.67 -12.79 9.71
C TYR A 101 2.13 -14.13 10.26
N ILE A 102 1.99 -15.20 9.46
CA ILE A 102 2.47 -16.54 9.82
C ILE A 102 3.99 -16.54 10.00
N TYR A 103 4.73 -15.88 9.09
CA TYR A 103 6.17 -15.71 9.23
C TYR A 103 6.58 -14.83 10.42
N GLY A 104 5.66 -14.02 10.95
CA GLY A 104 5.81 -13.27 12.20
C GLY A 104 6.26 -14.15 13.36
N PHE A 105 5.87 -15.44 13.34
CA PHE A 105 6.30 -16.45 14.31
C PHE A 105 7.83 -16.56 14.43
N PHE A 106 8.55 -16.43 13.31
CA PHE A 106 10.01 -16.50 13.29
C PHE A 106 10.68 -15.14 13.44
N ARG A 107 9.98 -14.06 13.07
CA ARG A 107 10.49 -12.69 13.10
C ARG A 107 9.37 -11.72 13.46
N TYR A 108 9.39 -11.22 14.68
CA TYR A 108 8.30 -10.41 15.24
C TYR A 108 7.94 -9.19 14.38
N ASN A 109 8.92 -8.55 13.75
CA ASN A 109 8.71 -7.37 12.90
C ASN A 109 7.76 -7.62 11.71
N PHE A 110 7.60 -8.88 11.27
CA PHE A 110 6.67 -9.20 10.20
C PHE A 110 5.21 -9.06 10.63
N TYR A 111 4.87 -9.06 11.92
CA TYR A 111 3.51 -8.74 12.38
C TYR A 111 3.11 -7.31 12.03
N THR A 112 3.99 -6.35 12.29
CA THR A 112 3.74 -4.94 11.97
C THR A 112 3.59 -4.74 10.46
N ILE A 113 4.44 -5.40 9.68
CA ILE A 113 4.39 -5.31 8.22
C ILE A 113 3.12 -5.98 7.68
N SER A 114 2.78 -7.15 8.19
CA SER A 114 1.53 -7.86 7.87
C SER A 114 0.31 -6.99 8.14
N GLN A 115 0.21 -6.40 9.33
CA GLN A 115 -0.90 -5.52 9.70
C GLN A 115 -1.01 -4.33 8.73
N HIS A 116 0.12 -3.72 8.35
CA HIS A 116 0.12 -2.64 7.36
C HIS A 116 -0.42 -3.08 6.00
N TYR A 117 0.01 -4.24 5.48
CA TYR A 117 -0.51 -4.76 4.21
C TYR A 117 -1.98 -5.17 4.29
N ALA A 118 -2.43 -5.73 5.42
CA ALA A 118 -3.82 -6.06 5.65
C ALA A 118 -4.70 -4.79 5.61
N TYR A 119 -4.22 -3.70 6.23
CA TYR A 119 -4.90 -2.40 6.20
C TYR A 119 -4.99 -1.83 4.78
N LEU A 120 -3.89 -1.87 4.00
CA LEU A 120 -3.90 -1.41 2.60
C LEU A 120 -4.87 -2.23 1.73
N ALA A 121 -4.91 -3.55 1.92
CA ALA A 121 -5.85 -4.42 1.22
C ALA A 121 -7.29 -4.07 1.58
N LEU A 122 -7.59 -3.85 2.86
CA LEU A 122 -8.91 -3.43 3.33
C LEU A 122 -9.32 -2.08 2.74
N GLU A 123 -8.44 -1.09 2.79
CA GLU A 123 -8.68 0.24 2.21
C GLU A 123 -8.99 0.15 0.71
N SER A 124 -8.21 -0.67 -0.02
CA SER A 124 -8.40 -0.90 -1.45
C SER A 124 -9.73 -1.59 -1.76
N ALA A 125 -10.12 -2.59 -0.95
CA ALA A 125 -11.41 -3.26 -1.08
C ALA A 125 -12.59 -2.29 -0.87
N ILE A 126 -12.49 -1.44 0.15
CA ILE A 126 -13.51 -0.44 0.48
C ILE A 126 -13.64 0.58 -0.66
N LYS A 127 -12.52 1.13 -1.15
CA LYS A 127 -12.51 2.07 -2.27
C LYS A 127 -13.12 1.45 -3.52
N ASN A 128 -12.75 0.20 -3.83
CA ASN A 128 -13.30 -0.51 -4.97
C ASN A 128 -14.83 -0.68 -4.87
N ARG A 129 -15.33 -1.10 -3.70
CA ARG A 129 -16.78 -1.20 -3.45
C ARG A 129 -17.49 0.15 -3.59
N TYR A 130 -16.87 1.23 -3.11
CA TYR A 130 -17.39 2.58 -3.28
C TYR A 130 -17.52 2.96 -4.75
N TYR A 131 -16.47 2.76 -5.56
CA TYR A 131 -16.53 3.09 -6.98
C TYR A 131 -17.53 2.24 -7.76
N GLN A 132 -17.63 0.94 -7.45
CA GLN A 132 -18.63 0.06 -8.07
C GLN A 132 -20.07 0.48 -7.75
N SER A 133 -20.32 1.17 -6.63
CA SER A 133 -21.67 1.59 -6.25
C SER A 133 -22.31 2.61 -7.20
N PHE A 134 -21.51 3.30 -8.01
CA PHE A 134 -22.00 4.28 -8.99
C PHE A 134 -22.33 3.69 -10.36
N GLY A 135 -22.01 2.42 -10.61
CA GLY A 135 -22.29 1.74 -11.89
C GLY A 135 -21.48 2.32 -13.07
N ASN A 136 -22.10 2.34 -14.26
CA ASN A 136 -21.43 2.71 -15.52
C ASN A 136 -21.78 4.12 -16.02
N ASN A 137 -22.82 4.75 -15.47
CA ASN A 137 -23.28 6.08 -15.90
C ASN A 137 -22.95 7.09 -14.82
N ILE A 138 -21.73 7.64 -14.89
CA ILE A 138 -21.18 8.48 -13.83
C ILE A 138 -21.03 9.91 -14.35
N LEU A 139 -21.70 10.84 -13.67
CA LEU A 139 -21.64 12.27 -13.91
C LEU A 139 -20.77 12.92 -12.85
N LEU A 140 -19.58 13.35 -13.24
CA LEU A 140 -18.73 14.19 -12.42
C LEU A 140 -19.14 15.65 -12.61
N THR A 141 -19.42 16.34 -11.50
CA THR A 141 -19.80 17.75 -11.49
C THR A 141 -18.85 18.57 -10.62
N CYS A 142 -18.38 19.69 -11.16
CA CYS A 142 -17.57 20.67 -10.44
C CYS A 142 -17.83 22.07 -10.99
N ASN A 143 -18.20 23.02 -10.13
CA ASN A 143 -18.50 24.42 -10.52
C ASN A 143 -19.44 24.51 -11.75
N ASP A 144 -20.56 23.78 -11.71
CA ASP A 144 -21.59 23.73 -12.77
C ASP A 144 -21.17 23.12 -14.12
N GLU A 145 -19.91 22.69 -14.26
CA GLU A 145 -19.46 21.85 -15.36
C GLU A 145 -19.73 20.36 -15.08
N THR A 146 -20.20 19.63 -16.09
CA THR A 146 -20.45 18.19 -16.03
C THR A 146 -19.51 17.42 -16.97
N VAL A 147 -19.00 16.27 -16.53
CA VAL A 147 -18.22 15.33 -17.34
C VAL A 147 -18.79 13.93 -17.16
N LYS A 148 -19.16 13.29 -18.27
CA LYS A 148 -19.58 11.89 -18.31
C LYS A 148 -18.36 10.98 -18.35
N ILE A 149 -18.32 10.00 -17.46
CA ILE A 149 -17.31 8.94 -17.45
C ILE A 149 -17.98 7.57 -17.32
N ASN A 150 -17.32 6.55 -17.85
CA ASN A 150 -17.86 5.17 -17.88
C ASN A 150 -17.35 4.30 -16.71
N ARG A 151 -16.24 4.71 -16.10
CA ARG A 151 -15.60 4.01 -14.98
C ARG A 151 -15.04 5.04 -14.03
N LEU A 152 -15.22 4.82 -12.74
CA LEU A 152 -14.66 5.66 -11.69
C LEU A 152 -13.47 4.97 -11.05
N ASP A 153 -12.39 5.73 -10.90
CA ASP A 153 -11.22 5.37 -10.11
C ASP A 153 -10.66 6.64 -9.46
N HIS A 154 -9.96 6.50 -8.34
CA HIS A 154 -9.38 7.61 -7.62
C HIS A 154 -8.41 8.41 -8.49
N GLN A 155 -7.54 7.72 -9.23
CA GLN A 155 -6.53 8.36 -10.06
C GLN A 155 -7.17 9.12 -11.22
N LEU A 156 -8.21 8.55 -11.85
CA LEU A 156 -8.94 9.21 -12.93
C LEU A 156 -9.55 10.55 -12.46
N VAL A 157 -10.10 10.59 -11.25
CA VAL A 157 -10.64 11.84 -10.68
C VAL A 157 -9.54 12.88 -10.48
N ILE A 158 -8.38 12.47 -9.96
CA ILE A 158 -7.22 13.35 -9.81
C ILE A 158 -6.75 13.88 -11.17
N ASP A 159 -6.67 13.00 -12.18
CA ASP A 159 -6.22 13.35 -13.52
C ASP A 159 -7.17 14.33 -14.23
N ILE A 160 -8.48 14.19 -14.01
CA ILE A 160 -9.46 15.15 -14.52
C ILE A 160 -9.29 16.50 -13.84
N CYS A 161 -9.09 16.52 -12.52
CA CYS A 161 -8.85 17.74 -11.76
C CYS A 161 -7.55 18.45 -12.13
N SER A 162 -6.48 17.70 -12.41
CA SER A 162 -5.20 18.30 -12.78
C SER A 162 -5.22 18.92 -14.17
N LYS A 163 -6.04 18.37 -15.09
CA LYS A 163 -6.17 18.86 -16.47
C LYS A 163 -7.14 20.04 -16.61
N LYS A 164 -8.19 20.10 -15.77
CA LYS A 164 -9.21 21.16 -15.86
C LYS A 164 -8.96 22.29 -14.86
N LYS A 165 -8.77 23.50 -15.37
CA LYS A 165 -8.52 24.69 -14.54
C LYS A 165 -9.72 24.97 -13.63
N GLY A 166 -9.47 25.19 -12.34
CA GLY A 166 -10.51 25.50 -11.33
C GLY A 166 -11.22 24.28 -10.74
N TRP A 167 -10.93 23.06 -11.21
CA TRP A 167 -11.47 21.84 -10.63
C TRP A 167 -10.72 21.47 -9.34
N ASN A 168 -11.47 21.22 -8.27
CA ASN A 168 -10.91 20.82 -6.97
C ASN A 168 -11.56 19.52 -6.51
N VAL A 169 -10.75 18.50 -6.24
CA VAL A 169 -11.19 17.16 -5.79
C VAL A 169 -12.16 17.20 -4.61
N ARG A 170 -12.03 18.19 -3.71
CA ARG A 170 -12.91 18.35 -2.53
C ARG A 170 -14.29 18.92 -2.85
N LYS A 171 -14.45 19.53 -4.03
CA LYS A 171 -15.70 20.14 -4.51
C LYS A 171 -16.45 19.27 -5.51
N ILE A 172 -15.87 18.14 -5.92
CA ILE A 172 -16.49 17.23 -6.88
C ILE A 172 -17.74 16.60 -6.28
N LYS A 173 -18.78 16.51 -7.12
CA LYS A 173 -19.93 15.65 -6.90
C LYS A 173 -19.97 14.55 -7.96
N ILE A 174 -20.37 13.36 -7.54
CA ILE A 174 -20.61 12.19 -8.38
C ILE A 174 -22.11 11.90 -8.31
N ASN A 175 -22.82 12.05 -9.43
CA ASN A 175 -24.28 11.88 -9.48
C ASN A 175 -24.97 12.66 -8.34
N GLU A 176 -24.61 13.95 -8.20
CA GLU A 176 -25.10 14.88 -7.15
C GLU A 176 -24.64 14.57 -5.71
N GLU A 177 -24.09 13.39 -5.42
CA GLU A 177 -23.49 13.06 -4.13
C GLU A 177 -22.06 13.61 -4.03
N LYS A 178 -21.64 14.10 -2.85
CA LYS A 178 -20.25 14.56 -2.65
C LYS A 178 -19.25 13.40 -2.84
N PHE A 179 -18.19 13.64 -3.59
CA PHE A 179 -17.09 12.68 -3.72
C PHE A 179 -16.37 12.47 -2.38
N ALA A 180 -16.22 11.21 -1.98
CA ALA A 180 -15.48 10.84 -0.79
C ALA A 180 -13.97 10.76 -1.12
N TYR A 181 -13.30 11.91 -1.07
CA TYR A 181 -11.87 12.00 -1.36
C TYR A 181 -11.01 11.43 -0.22
N SER A 182 -11.37 11.74 1.02
CA SER A 182 -10.64 11.27 2.20
C SER A 182 -11.22 9.97 2.76
N THR A 183 -10.39 9.18 3.45
CA THR A 183 -10.83 7.98 4.20
C THR A 183 -11.94 8.33 5.19
N GLY A 184 -11.87 9.48 5.85
CA GLY A 184 -12.93 9.95 6.75
C GLY A 184 -14.27 10.16 6.05
N GLU A 185 -14.27 10.77 4.86
CA GLU A 185 -15.49 10.95 4.05
C GLU A 185 -16.03 9.61 3.52
N LEU A 186 -15.14 8.69 3.15
CA LEU A 186 -15.50 7.35 2.69
C LEU A 186 -16.17 6.55 3.81
N LEU A 187 -15.61 6.58 5.03
CA LEU A 187 -16.22 5.96 6.21
C LEU A 187 -17.55 6.62 6.59
N ASN A 188 -17.69 7.93 6.42
CA ASN A 188 -18.96 8.63 6.60
C ASN A 188 -20.01 8.12 5.59
N TRP A 189 -19.61 7.95 4.33
CA TRP A 189 -20.47 7.44 3.27
C TRP A 189 -20.92 5.99 3.56
N LEU A 190 -20.00 5.11 3.96
CA LEU A 190 -20.33 3.72 4.33
C LEU A 190 -21.35 3.65 5.47
N ASN A 191 -21.16 4.47 6.51
CA ASN A 191 -22.09 4.55 7.63
C ASN A 191 -23.47 5.09 7.19
N LYS A 192 -23.49 6.09 6.30
CA LYS A 192 -24.75 6.63 5.73
C LYS A 192 -25.51 5.58 4.90
N LYS A 193 -24.80 4.70 4.18
CA LYS A 193 -25.39 3.60 3.40
C LYS A 193 -25.69 2.35 4.24
N GLY A 194 -25.47 2.38 5.55
CA GLY A 194 -25.72 1.24 6.45
C GLY A 194 -24.80 0.05 6.25
N ILE A 195 -23.64 0.26 5.61
CA ILE A 195 -22.66 -0.81 5.34
C ILE A 195 -21.82 -1.11 6.59
N ILE A 196 -21.52 -0.07 7.36
CA ILE A 196 -20.82 -0.17 8.65
C ILE A 196 -21.61 0.60 9.71
N ASN A 197 -21.45 0.21 10.96
CA ASN A 197 -21.98 0.92 12.11
C ASN A 197 -21.00 1.98 12.64
N LEU A 198 -21.46 2.77 13.62
CA LEU A 198 -20.65 3.84 14.23
C LEU A 198 -19.43 3.31 14.99
N TRP A 199 -19.48 2.09 15.51
CA TRP A 199 -18.38 1.49 16.27
C TRP A 199 -17.26 1.01 15.34
N GLU A 200 -17.61 0.30 14.27
CA GLU A 200 -16.69 -0.11 13.20
C GLU A 200 -16.00 1.10 12.57
N LYS A 201 -16.76 2.17 12.32
CA LYS A 201 -16.22 3.45 11.85
C LYS A 201 -15.18 4.04 12.81
N LYS A 202 -15.35 3.91 14.14
CA LYS A 202 -14.37 4.37 15.13
C LYS A 202 -13.11 3.51 15.11
N LEU A 203 -13.24 2.20 14.89
CA LEU A 203 -12.08 1.31 14.76
C LEU A 203 -11.24 1.66 13.53
N CYS A 204 -11.87 1.88 12.37
CA CYS A 204 -11.17 2.25 11.14
C CYS A 204 -10.45 3.60 11.20
N LYS A 205 -10.75 4.46 12.18
CA LYS A 205 -10.04 5.74 12.38
C LYS A 205 -8.78 5.62 13.24
N ARG A 206 -8.60 4.50 13.94
CA ARG A 206 -7.49 4.29 14.89
C ARG A 206 -6.32 3.51 14.30
N GLY A 207 -6.52 2.83 13.16
CA GLY A 207 -5.44 2.22 12.37
C GLY A 207 -4.87 3.23 11.39
#